data_AF-A0A2R7NY86-F1
#
_entry.id   AF-A0A2R7NY86-F1
#
_cell.length_a   1.000
_cell.length_b   1.000
_cell.length_c   1.000
_cell.angle_alpha   90.00
_cell.angle_beta   90.00
_cell.angle_gamma   90.00
#
_symmetry.space_group_name_H-M   'P 1'
#
loop_
_entity.id
_entity.type
_entity.pdbx_description
1 polymer ?
#
loop_
_entity_poly.entity_id
_entity_poly.type
_entity_poly.pdbx_seq_one_letter_code
_entity_poly.pdbx_strand_id
1 'polypeptide(L)'
;MSSKALGERLGMTAQGVRKLEHAEANGTITLNTLARLAHGLDCEVHYMFVPRTSLVEQVLNRTQEIAGKCVAVHVDGGGGADRCRNADGPYQRTGKSE
;
A
#
# COMPACT_ATOMS: atom_id res chain seq x y z
N MET A 1 32.07 7.65 -6.13
CA MET A 1 32.06 9.12 -6.31
C MET A 1 32.37 9.75 -4.95
N SER A 2 33.13 10.86 -4.86
CA SER A 2 33.35 11.54 -3.57
C SER A 2 32.19 12.48 -3.25
N SER A 3 31.95 12.80 -1.96
CA SER A 3 30.88 13.75 -1.58
C SER A 3 31.07 15.13 -2.20
N LYS A 4 32.31 15.51 -2.56
CA LYS A 4 32.61 16.75 -3.31
C LYS A 4 32.09 16.66 -4.75
N ALA A 5 32.42 15.60 -5.46
CA ALA A 5 31.97 15.40 -6.85
C ALA A 5 30.44 15.25 -6.93
N LEU A 6 29.83 14.55 -5.96
CA LEU A 6 28.38 14.46 -5.86
C LEU A 6 27.75 15.82 -5.54
N GLY A 7 28.39 16.61 -4.67
CA GLY A 7 27.96 17.97 -4.37
C GLY A 7 27.97 18.88 -5.59
N GLU A 8 29.05 18.84 -6.38
CA GLU A 8 29.16 19.60 -7.63
C GLU A 8 28.04 19.24 -8.62
N ARG A 9 27.73 17.95 -8.77
CA ARG A 9 26.64 17.49 -9.64
C ARG A 9 25.26 17.95 -9.15
N LEU A 10 25.05 17.98 -7.84
CA LEU A 10 23.76 18.33 -7.22
C LEU A 10 23.58 19.82 -6.92
N GLY A 11 24.60 20.66 -7.16
CA GLY A 11 24.60 22.06 -6.71
C GLY A 11 24.62 22.22 -5.19
N MET A 12 25.25 21.28 -4.48
CA MET A 12 25.30 21.20 -3.00
C MET A 12 26.74 21.22 -2.49
N THR A 13 26.93 21.64 -1.24
CA THR A 13 28.24 21.52 -0.58
C THR A 13 28.54 20.06 -0.24
N ALA A 14 29.81 19.68 -0.18
CA ALA A 14 30.22 18.32 0.22
C ALA A 14 29.71 17.94 1.62
N GLN A 15 29.59 18.91 2.53
CA GLN A 15 29.00 18.72 3.86
C GLN A 15 27.49 18.46 3.79
N GLY A 16 26.77 19.20 2.92
CA GLY A 16 25.35 18.98 2.67
C GLY A 16 25.08 17.57 2.13
N VAL A 17 25.89 17.12 1.17
CA VAL A 17 25.81 15.75 0.64
C VAL A 17 26.03 14.72 1.73
N ARG A 18 27.07 14.86 2.56
CA ARG A 18 27.32 13.93 3.67
C ARG A 18 26.14 13.84 4.66
N LYS A 19 25.48 14.95 4.93
CA LYS A 19 24.28 14.95 5.77
C LYS A 19 23.14 14.17 5.12
N LEU A 20 22.97 14.28 3.81
CA LEU A 20 21.97 13.52 3.07
C LEU A 20 22.30 12.03 3.01
N GLU A 21 23.55 11.66 2.73
CA GLU A 21 24.04 10.27 2.77
C GLU A 21 23.78 9.66 4.16
N HIS A 22 24.04 10.42 5.23
CA HIS A 22 23.78 9.93 6.59
C HIS A 22 22.29 9.81 6.91
N ALA A 23 21.46 10.75 6.45
CA ALA A 23 20.02 10.68 6.63
C ALA A 23 19.39 9.50 5.87
N GLU A 24 19.90 9.19 4.68
CA GLU A 24 19.48 8.01 3.90
C GLU A 24 19.83 6.72 4.63
N ALA A 25 21.08 6.58 5.08
CA ALA A 25 21.54 5.41 5.82
C ALA A 25 20.75 5.18 7.13
N ASN A 26 20.35 6.26 7.80
CA ASN A 26 19.57 6.21 9.03
C ASN A 26 18.06 6.08 8.80
N GLY A 27 17.59 6.11 7.55
CA GLY A 27 16.16 6.10 7.22
C GLY A 27 15.39 7.35 7.67
N THR A 28 16.09 8.46 7.95
CA THR A 28 15.49 9.74 8.38
C THR A 28 15.31 10.74 7.23
N ILE A 29 15.84 10.42 6.03
CA ILE A 29 15.62 11.21 4.83
C ILE A 29 14.13 11.21 4.43
N THR A 30 13.63 12.37 4.01
CA THR A 30 12.26 12.46 3.48
C THR A 30 12.21 12.05 2.01
N LEU A 31 11.08 11.49 1.56
CA LEU A 31 10.88 11.14 0.15
C LEU A 31 11.07 12.35 -0.79
N ASN A 32 10.62 13.54 -0.38
CA ASN A 32 10.84 14.77 -1.16
C ASN A 32 12.33 15.08 -1.36
N THR A 33 13.16 14.81 -0.34
CA THR A 33 14.61 15.03 -0.44
C THR A 33 15.24 13.99 -1.35
N LEU A 34 14.84 12.73 -1.23
CA LEU A 34 15.30 11.65 -2.11
C LEU A 34 14.92 11.91 -3.58
N ALA A 35 13.71 12.40 -3.84
CA ALA A 35 13.27 12.77 -5.19
C ALA A 35 14.09 13.92 -5.78
N ARG A 36 14.45 14.94 -4.98
CA ARG A 36 15.34 16.03 -5.42
C ARG A 36 16.75 15.53 -5.75
N LEU A 37 17.28 14.61 -4.94
CA LEU A 37 18.57 13.96 -5.22
C LEU A 37 18.53 13.18 -6.54
N ALA A 38 17.48 12.38 -6.74
CA ALA A 38 17.30 11.60 -7.95
C ALA A 38 17.20 12.50 -9.19
N HIS A 39 16.46 13.62 -9.13
CA HIS A 39 16.41 14.59 -10.23
C HIS A 39 17.80 15.13 -10.60
N GLY A 40 18.64 15.48 -9.62
CA GLY A 40 20.01 15.92 -9.88
C GLY A 40 20.93 14.82 -10.42
N LEU A 41 20.56 13.56 -10.23
CA LEU A 41 21.24 12.38 -10.77
C LEU A 41 20.67 11.92 -12.12
N ASP A 42 19.64 12.59 -12.65
CA ASP A 42 18.86 12.15 -13.82
C ASP A 42 18.25 10.75 -13.59
N CYS A 43 17.58 10.60 -12.44
CA CYS A 43 16.96 9.36 -11.97
C CYS A 43 15.55 9.64 -11.43
N GLU A 44 14.74 8.59 -11.36
CA GLU A 44 13.41 8.60 -10.74
C GLU A 44 13.40 7.80 -9.42
N VAL A 45 12.55 8.19 -8.48
CA VAL A 45 12.33 7.45 -7.23
C VAL A 45 11.02 6.69 -7.33
N HIS A 46 11.09 5.35 -7.25
CA HIS A 46 9.91 4.48 -7.13
C HIS A 46 9.82 3.94 -5.71
N TYR A 47 8.63 4.02 -5.10
CA TYR A 47 8.32 3.33 -3.86
C TYR A 47 7.29 2.23 -4.14
N MET A 48 7.47 1.07 -3.50
CA MET A 48 6.53 -0.03 -3.59
C MET A 48 6.32 -0.66 -2.22
N PHE A 49 5.09 -1.09 -1.96
CA PHE A 49 4.80 -1.96 -0.84
C PHE A 49 4.91 -3.41 -1.30
N VAL A 50 5.81 -4.15 -0.68
CA VAL A 50 5.92 -5.60 -0.88
C VAL A 50 5.25 -6.28 0.30
N PRO A 51 4.14 -7.01 0.07
CA PRO A 51 3.50 -7.81 1.10
C PRO A 51 4.50 -8.78 1.77
N ARG A 52 4.44 -8.90 3.11
CA ARG A 52 5.27 -9.85 3.87
C ARG A 52 4.92 -11.32 3.62
N THR A 53 3.74 -11.56 3.06
CA THR A 53 3.22 -12.89 2.67
C THR A 53 2.72 -12.82 1.24
N SER A 54 2.51 -13.97 0.60
CA SER A 54 2.02 -13.98 -0.79
C SER A 54 0.66 -13.28 -0.89
N LEU A 55 0.41 -12.58 -2.00
CA LEU A 55 -0.88 -11.91 -2.21
C LEU A 55 -2.05 -12.91 -2.19
N VAL A 56 -1.83 -14.12 -2.74
CA VAL A 56 -2.82 -15.20 -2.73
C VAL A 56 -3.20 -15.57 -1.30
N GLU A 57 -2.21 -15.75 -0.42
CA GLU A 57 -2.44 -16.04 1.00
C GLU A 57 -3.19 -14.91 1.71
N GLN A 58 -2.86 -13.65 1.44
CA GLN A 58 -3.59 -12.51 2.02
C GLN A 58 -5.05 -12.47 1.60
N VAL A 59 -5.33 -12.72 0.31
CA VAL A 59 -6.70 -12.79 -0.19
C VAL A 59 -7.46 -13.94 0.47
N LEU A 60 -6.86 -15.13 0.56
CA LEU A 60 -7.49 -16.29 1.19
C LEU A 60 -7.80 -16.04 2.66
N ASN A 61 -6.83 -15.54 3.43
CA ASN A 61 -7.03 -15.17 4.83
C ASN A 61 -8.16 -14.16 4.99
N ARG A 62 -8.19 -13.13 4.12
CA ARG A 62 -9.25 -12.12 4.14
C ARG A 62 -10.63 -12.70 3.81
N THR A 63 -10.72 -13.63 2.86
CA THR A 63 -11.99 -14.30 2.55
C THR A 63 -12.51 -15.12 3.71
N GLN A 64 -11.65 -15.82 4.44
CA GLN A 64 -12.05 -16.58 5.64
C GLN A 64 -12.53 -15.66 6.76
N GLU A 65 -11.84 -14.54 7.01
CA GLU A 65 -12.27 -13.54 7.99
C GLU A 65 -13.66 -12.95 7.67
N ILE A 66 -13.94 -12.78 6.38
CA ILE A 66 -15.19 -12.23 5.88
C ILE A 66 -16.29 -13.29 5.85
N ALA A 67 -16.01 -14.54 5.50
CA ALA A 67 -17.02 -15.61 5.39
C ALA A 67 -17.72 -15.91 6.73
N GLY A 68 -17.05 -15.65 7.86
CA GLY A 68 -17.66 -15.69 9.19
C GLY A 68 -18.46 -14.45 9.60
N LYS A 69 -18.53 -13.42 8.74
CA LYS A 69 -19.20 -12.14 8.99
C LYS A 69 -20.23 -11.88 7.88
N CYS A 70 -21.48 -11.63 8.24
CA CYS A 70 -22.46 -11.15 7.25
C CYS A 70 -21.99 -9.78 6.72
N VAL A 71 -21.47 -9.75 5.49
CA VAL A 71 -21.17 -8.49 4.79
C VAL A 71 -22.42 -8.06 4.05
N ALA A 72 -23.02 -6.95 4.48
CA ALA A 72 -24.05 -6.28 3.72
C ALA A 72 -23.40 -5.72 2.45
N VAL A 73 -23.65 -6.34 1.31
CA VAL A 73 -23.24 -5.81 0.01
C VAL A 73 -24.42 -5.02 -0.53
N HIS A 74 -24.25 -3.70 -0.66
CA HIS A 74 -25.25 -2.87 -1.31
C HIS A 74 -25.26 -3.19 -2.80
N VAL A 75 -26.31 -3.85 -3.27
CA VAL A 75 -26.55 -4.06 -4.70
C VAL A 75 -27.49 -2.93 -5.14
N ASP A 76 -26.93 -1.93 -5.82
CA ASP A 76 -27.71 -0.90 -6.50
C ASP A 76 -28.50 -1.55 -7.63
N GLY A 77 -29.76 -1.90 -7.35
CA GLY A 77 -30.70 -2.36 -8.38
C GLY A 77 -31.74 -3.36 -7.92
N GLY A 78 -32.95 -2.86 -7.65
CA GLY A 78 -34.20 -3.61 -7.74
C GLY A 78 -34.62 -4.33 -6.46
N GLY A 79 -35.68 -3.82 -5.83
CA GLY A 79 -36.24 -4.33 -4.58
C GLY A 79 -36.48 -5.85 -4.56
N GLY A 80 -35.95 -6.51 -3.53
CA GLY A 80 -36.21 -7.92 -3.25
C GLY A 80 -35.37 -8.38 -2.06
N ALA A 81 -36.04 -8.48 -0.89
CA ALA A 81 -35.62 -9.02 0.42
C ALA A 81 -34.13 -9.30 0.63
N ASP A 82 -33.53 -8.73 1.68
CA ASP A 82 -32.16 -9.02 2.12
C ASP A 82 -31.91 -10.54 2.22
N ARG A 83 -30.99 -11.03 1.38
CA ARG A 83 -30.57 -12.43 1.33
C ARG A 83 -29.19 -12.53 1.94
N CYS A 84 -29.09 -13.17 3.11
CA CYS A 84 -27.80 -13.60 3.63
C CYS A 84 -27.36 -14.87 2.90
N ARG A 85 -26.12 -14.90 2.41
CA ARG A 85 -25.47 -16.09 1.86
C ARG A 85 -24.63 -16.71 2.97
N ASN A 86 -25.04 -17.86 3.51
CA ASN A 86 -24.17 -18.62 4.42
C ASN A 86 -23.09 -19.33 3.58
N ALA A 87 -21.85 -19.36 4.09
CA ALA A 87 -20.69 -19.88 3.37
C ALA A 87 -20.85 -21.35 2.91
N ASP A 88 -21.64 -22.16 3.63
CA ASP A 88 -21.75 -23.61 3.38
C ASP A 88 -23.21 -24.16 3.42
N GLY A 89 -24.24 -23.30 3.27
CA GLY A 89 -25.65 -23.71 3.42
C GLY A 89 -26.52 -23.40 2.19
N PRO A 90 -27.55 -24.23 1.89
CA PRO A 90 -28.50 -23.92 0.81
C PRO A 90 -29.23 -22.61 1.13
N TYR A 91 -29.60 -21.90 0.06
CA TYR A 91 -30.28 -20.60 0.09
C TYR A 91 -31.53 -20.64 0.98
N GLN A 92 -31.47 -20.08 2.19
CA GLN A 92 -32.64 -19.93 3.05
C GLN A 92 -33.32 -18.59 2.78
N ARG A 93 -34.61 -18.66 2.43
CA ARG A 93 -35.47 -17.49 2.27
C ARG A 93 -35.68 -16.88 3.66
N THR A 94 -35.33 -15.61 3.85
CA THR A 94 -35.72 -14.86 5.05
C THR A 94 -37.24 -14.69 4.99
N GLY A 95 -37.95 -15.53 5.73
CA GLY A 95 -39.40 -15.47 5.83
C GLY A 95 -39.80 -14.27 6.69
N LYS A 96 -40.54 -13.33 6.11
CA LYS A 96 -41.43 -12.44 6.86
C LYS A 96 -42.65 -13.28 7.23
N SER A 97 -42.73 -13.75 8.47
CA SER A 97 -44.01 -14.14 9.07
C SER A 97 -44.73 -12.85 9.49
N GLU A 98 -45.96 -12.68 9.01
CA GLU A 98 -46.95 -11.73 9.53
C GLU A 98 -47.19 -11.91 11.04
#